data_AF-A0A5R9B6L6-F1
#
_entry.id   AF-A0A5R9B6L6-F1
#
_cell.length_a   1.000
_cell.length_b   1.000
_cell.length_c   1.000
_cell.angle_alpha   90.00
_cell.angle_beta   90.00
_cell.angle_gamma   90.00
#
_symmetry.space_group_name_H-M   'P 1'
#
loop_
_entity.id
_entity.type
_entity.pdbx_description
1 polymer ?
#
loop_
_entity_poly.entity_id
_entity_poly.type
_entity_poly.pdbx_seq_one_letter_code
_entity_poly.pdbx_strand_id
1 'polypeptide(L)'
;MHDFNYNDTKELELNAIDIKDNKKRIEWIYANYENITLKIQKYDMPCLIMNGYQIARIENLDTKAEFNNLKVVFDFNNDKLIHVTYSD
;
A
#
# COMPACT_ATOMS: atom_id res chain seq x y z
N MET A 1 -2.09 -20.38 28.34
CA MET A 1 -2.89 -19.58 27.41
C MET A 1 -2.00 -19.29 26.23
N HIS A 2 -2.32 -19.84 25.06
CA HIS A 2 -1.62 -19.50 23.82
C HIS A 2 -2.27 -18.22 23.29
N ASP A 3 -1.52 -17.13 23.27
CA ASP A 3 -1.89 -15.93 22.54
C ASP A 3 -1.85 -16.26 21.04
N PHE A 4 -2.98 -16.68 20.50
CA PHE A 4 -3.16 -16.76 19.06
C PHE A 4 -3.21 -15.32 18.53
N ASN A 5 -2.09 -14.84 17.99
CA ASN A 5 -2.02 -13.59 17.24
C ASN A 5 -2.76 -13.80 15.91
N TYR A 6 -4.10 -13.74 15.93
CA TYR A 6 -4.95 -13.69 14.73
C TYR A 6 -4.88 -12.31 14.07
N ASN A 7 -3.68 -11.85 13.76
CA ASN A 7 -3.51 -10.73 12.84
C ASN A 7 -3.01 -11.33 11.54
N ASP A 8 -3.93 -11.88 10.74
CA ASP A 8 -3.70 -12.26 9.32
C ASP A 8 -3.47 -11.01 8.44
N THR A 9 -2.93 -9.94 9.03
CA THR A 9 -2.57 -8.70 8.37
C THR A 9 -1.20 -8.89 7.73
N LYS A 10 -1.16 -8.87 6.41
CA LYS A 10 0.04 -8.98 5.58
C LYS A 10 0.45 -7.60 5.07
N GLU A 11 1.75 -7.35 4.96
CA GLU A 11 2.31 -6.10 4.43
C GLU A 11 2.69 -6.25 2.94
N LEU A 12 2.40 -5.23 2.14
CA LEU A 12 2.87 -5.11 0.77
C LEU A 12 4.26 -4.46 0.75
N GLU A 13 5.21 -5.13 0.13
CA GLU A 13 6.51 -4.55 -0.18
C GLU A 13 6.37 -3.69 -1.44
N LEU A 14 6.48 -2.37 -1.24
CA LEU A 14 6.39 -1.38 -2.31
C LEU A 14 7.79 -1.00 -2.78
N ASN A 15 7.97 -0.87 -4.09
CA ASN A 15 9.24 -0.45 -4.66
C ASN A 15 9.62 0.96 -4.15
N ALA A 16 10.75 1.06 -3.45
CA ALA A 16 11.15 2.28 -2.78
C ALA A 16 11.47 3.44 -3.74
N ILE A 17 11.95 3.15 -4.96
CA ILE A 17 12.25 4.18 -5.96
C ILE A 17 10.95 4.84 -6.41
N ASP A 18 9.92 4.04 -6.73
CA ASP A 18 8.63 4.57 -7.14
C ASP A 18 7.98 5.43 -6.05
N ILE A 19 8.09 5.02 -4.77
CA ILE A 19 7.61 5.80 -3.62
C ILE A 19 8.31 7.16 -3.55
N LYS A 20 9.64 7.17 -3.72
CA LYS A 20 10.44 8.40 -3.71
C LYS A 20 10.05 9.32 -4.87
N ASP A 21 9.91 8.78 -6.06
CA ASP A 21 9.55 9.54 -7.27
C ASP A 21 8.12 10.11 -7.18
N ASN A 22 7.21 9.38 -6.51
CA ASN A 22 5.84 9.81 -6.28
C ASN A 22 5.63 10.60 -4.97
N LYS A 23 6.68 10.95 -4.22
CA LYS A 23 6.57 11.63 -2.90
C LYS A 23 5.57 12.79 -2.89
N LYS A 24 5.75 13.75 -3.80
CA LYS A 24 4.88 14.95 -3.88
C LYS A 24 3.42 14.59 -4.14
N ARG A 25 3.17 13.51 -4.90
CA ARG A 25 1.82 13.03 -5.19
C ARG A 25 1.20 12.36 -3.98
N ILE A 26 1.96 11.54 -3.25
CA ILE A 26 1.52 10.91 -2.00
C ILE A 26 1.15 11.98 -0.97
N GLU A 27 2.01 12.98 -0.77
CA GLU A 27 1.76 14.13 0.11
C GLU A 27 0.52 14.92 -0.32
N TRP A 28 0.35 15.16 -1.62
CA TRP A 28 -0.83 15.85 -2.15
C TRP A 28 -2.11 15.04 -1.92
N ILE A 29 -2.10 13.72 -2.14
CA ILE A 29 -3.25 12.86 -1.88
C ILE A 29 -3.63 12.93 -0.40
N TYR A 30 -2.65 12.77 0.50
CA TYR A 30 -2.86 12.86 1.94
C TYR A 30 -3.48 14.20 2.37
N ALA A 31 -3.03 15.31 1.78
CA ALA A 31 -3.51 16.64 2.15
C ALA A 31 -4.88 17.01 1.54
N ASN A 32 -5.29 16.39 0.43
CA ASN A 32 -6.46 16.83 -0.35
C ASN A 32 -7.64 15.85 -0.34
N TYR A 33 -7.44 14.61 0.09
CA TYR A 33 -8.52 13.61 0.15
C TYR A 33 -8.82 13.23 1.59
N GLU A 34 -10.07 13.47 2.00
CA GLU A 34 -10.58 13.05 3.29
C GLU A 34 -10.62 11.52 3.43
N ASN A 35 -10.91 10.82 2.33
CA ASN A 35 -10.95 9.36 2.28
C ASN A 35 -9.96 8.83 1.25
N ILE A 36 -9.07 7.93 1.69
CA ILE A 36 -8.09 7.28 0.83
C ILE A 36 -8.63 5.93 0.35
N THR A 37 -8.68 5.77 -0.97
CA THR A 37 -9.04 4.54 -1.66
C THR A 37 -7.78 3.87 -2.19
N LEU A 38 -7.69 2.56 -1.99
CA LEU A 38 -6.57 1.74 -2.41
C LEU A 38 -7.09 0.63 -3.33
N LYS A 39 -6.35 0.36 -4.40
CA LYS A 39 -6.59 -0.76 -5.29
C LYS A 39 -5.26 -1.38 -5.69
N ILE A 40 -5.27 -2.68 -5.94
CA ILE A 40 -4.13 -3.37 -6.55
C ILE A 40 -4.46 -3.66 -8.00
N GLN A 41 -3.62 -3.17 -8.90
CA GLN A 41 -3.64 -3.58 -10.30
C GLN A 41 -2.72 -4.79 -10.44
N LYS A 42 -3.27 -5.97 -10.75
CA LYS A 42 -2.51 -7.24 -10.82
C LYS A 42 -1.87 -7.53 -12.19
N TYR A 43 -2.35 -6.90 -13.26
CA TYR A 43 -1.95 -7.25 -14.64
C TYR A 43 -0.64 -6.59 -15.07
N ASP A 44 0.15 -7.31 -15.87
CA ASP A 44 1.49 -6.99 -16.41
C ASP A 44 2.58 -6.70 -15.36
N MET A 45 2.31 -5.78 -14.44
CA MET A 45 3.24 -5.31 -13.43
C MET A 45 2.44 -4.88 -12.20
N PRO A 46 2.42 -5.69 -11.13
CA PRO A 46 1.69 -5.41 -9.91
C PRO A 46 1.94 -4.01 -9.36
N CYS A 47 0.89 -3.21 -9.23
CA CYS A 47 1.01 -1.83 -8.75
C CYS A 47 -0.08 -1.49 -7.73
N LEU A 48 0.32 -0.68 -6.75
CA LEU A 48 -0.59 0.00 -5.84
C LEU A 48 -1.15 1.25 -6.53
N ILE A 49 -2.47 1.33 -6.58
CA ILE A 49 -3.22 2.50 -7.01
C ILE A 49 -3.83 3.17 -5.77
N MET A 50 -3.56 4.46 -5.58
CA MET A 50 -4.10 5.28 -4.51
C MET A 50 -4.90 6.44 -5.11
N ASN A 51 -6.20 6.51 -4.82
CA ASN A 51 -7.11 7.52 -5.39
C ASN A 51 -7.02 7.65 -6.93
N GLY A 52 -6.87 6.52 -7.61
CA GLY A 52 -6.76 6.45 -9.07
C GLY A 52 -5.36 6.69 -9.63
N TYR A 53 -4.38 7.04 -8.80
CA TYR A 53 -2.99 7.23 -9.22
C TYR A 53 -2.14 5.99 -8.94
N GLN A 54 -1.33 5.59 -9.90
CA GLN A 54 -0.28 4.59 -9.67
C GLN A 54 0.82 5.18 -8.79
N ILE A 55 1.06 4.56 -7.64
CA ILE A 55 2.00 5.05 -6.62
C ILE A 55 3.31 4.28 -6.65
N ALA A 56 3.23 2.96 -6.61
CA ALA A 56 4.41 2.12 -6.62
C ALA A 56 4.09 0.71 -7.12
N ARG A 57 5.08 0.06 -7.72
CA ARG A 57 5.07 -1.39 -7.89
C ARG A 57 5.03 -2.12 -6.56
N ILE A 58 4.47 -3.32 -6.61
CA ILE A 58 4.46 -4.28 -5.50
C ILE A 58 5.45 -5.39 -5.82
N GLU A 59 6.43 -5.60 -4.94
CA GLU A 59 7.53 -6.56 -5.14
C GLU A 59 7.16 -7.97 -4.66
N ASN A 60 6.30 -8.08 -3.64
CA ASN A 60 5.93 -9.34 -2.98
C ASN A 60 4.46 -9.76 -3.26
N LEU A 61 3.90 -9.42 -4.43
CA LEU A 61 2.49 -9.71 -4.70
C LEU A 61 2.22 -11.21 -4.83
N ASP A 62 1.47 -11.77 -3.89
CA ASP A 62 0.81 -13.06 -4.10
C ASP A 62 -0.39 -12.89 -5.04
N THR A 63 -0.28 -13.38 -6.27
CA THR A 63 -1.33 -13.24 -7.29
C THR A 63 -2.62 -13.98 -6.90
N LYS A 64 -2.52 -15.01 -6.04
CA LYS A 64 -3.66 -15.81 -5.57
C LYS A 64 -4.38 -15.18 -4.37
N ALA A 65 -3.76 -14.24 -3.67
CA ALA A 65 -4.36 -13.59 -2.51
C ALA A 65 -5.55 -12.70 -2.90
N GLU A 66 -6.56 -12.68 -2.05
CA GLU A 66 -7.61 -11.68 -2.05
C GLU A 66 -7.15 -10.51 -1.19
N PHE A 67 -7.16 -9.30 -1.76
CA PHE A 67 -6.67 -8.11 -1.08
C PHE A 67 -7.84 -7.37 -0.45
N ASN A 68 -8.41 -7.99 0.57
CA ASN A 68 -9.50 -7.40 1.33
C ASN A 68 -8.95 -6.39 2.35
N ASN A 69 -9.75 -5.37 2.66
CA ASN A 69 -9.45 -4.38 3.69
C ASN A 69 -8.07 -3.70 3.56
N LEU A 70 -7.67 -3.33 2.33
CA LEU A 70 -6.44 -2.57 2.10
C LEU A 70 -6.42 -1.31 2.98
N LYS A 71 -5.35 -1.14 3.75
CA LYS A 71 -5.11 0.01 4.61
C LYS A 71 -3.76 0.62 4.31
N VAL A 72 -3.70 1.94 4.28
CA VAL A 72 -2.45 2.69 4.19
C VAL A 72 -2.21 3.46 5.48
N VAL A 73 -0.97 3.44 5.95
CA VAL A 73 -0.46 4.32 6.99
C VAL A 73 0.58 5.22 6.35
N PHE A 74 0.48 6.53 6.59
CA PHE A 74 1.44 7.51 6.11
C PHE A 74 2.50 7.76 7.19
N ASP A 75 3.76 7.73 6.79
CA ASP A 75 4.89 8.06 7.67
C ASP A 75 5.89 8.94 6.92
N PHE A 76 5.64 10.24 6.94
CA PHE A 76 6.50 11.23 6.27
C PHE A 76 7.81 11.49 7.01
N ASN A 77 8.01 10.90 8.20
CA ASN A 77 9.24 11.04 8.97
C ASN A 77 10.27 9.96 8.61
N ASN A 78 9.84 8.91 7.91
CA ASN A 78 10.67 7.79 7.47
C ASN A 78 10.87 7.79 5.95
N ASP A 79 11.90 7.08 5.48
CA ASP A 79 12.18 6.91 4.05
C ASP A 79 11.06 6.15 3.33
N LYS A 80 10.36 5.27 4.05
CA LYS A 80 9.14 4.61 3.59
C LYS A 80 7.95 5.52 3.90
N LEU A 81 7.62 6.40 2.96
CA LEU A 81 6.54 7.40 3.11
C LEU A 81 5.15 6.80 3.40
N ILE A 82 4.94 5.55 3.00
CA ILE A 82 3.69 4.82 3.21
C ILE A 82 3.95 3.34 3.51
N HIS A 83 3.06 2.76 4.31
CA HIS A 83 2.96 1.33 4.59
C HIS A 83 1.58 0.85 4.19
N VAL A 84 1.49 -0.24 3.42
CA VAL A 84 0.21 -0.79 2.98
C VAL A 84 0.05 -2.21 3.48
N THR A 85 -1.08 -2.47 4.11
CA THR A 85 -1.43 -3.78 4.64
C THR A 85 -2.76 -4.26 4.08
N TYR A 86 -2.96 -5.57 4.08
CA TYR A 86 -4.21 -6.23 3.71
C TYR A 86 -4.45 -7.41 4.65
N SER A 87 -5.72 -7.81 4.76
CA SER A 87 -6.10 -9.07 5.41
C SER A 87 -6.75 -9.96 4.36
N ASP A 88 -6.53 -11.27 4.46
CA ASP A 88 -7.29 -12.24 3.64
C ASP A 88 -8.78 -12.23 4.03
#